data_AF-A0A4Z0MAN5-F1
#
_entry.id   AF-A0A4Z0MAN5-F1
#
_cell.length_a   1.000
_cell.length_b   1.000
_cell.length_c   1.000
_cell.angle_alpha   90.00
_cell.angle_beta   90.00
_cell.angle_gamma   90.00
#
_symmetry.space_group_name_H-M   'P 1'
#
loop_
_entity.id
_entity.type
_entity.pdbx_description
1 polymer ?
#
loop_
_entity_poly.entity_id
_entity_poly.type
_entity_poly.pdbx_seq_one_letter_code
_entity_poly.pdbx_strand_id
1 'polypeptide(L)'
;MKISAIAHFDNKEIPCLGEIGVHAIKYPQAYVIWQLSSEEGVVAYKASNLYFPYREEEKDRLFETVLAYIRTYRIGRRRLFTEVTRVF
;
A
#
# COMPACT_ATOMS: atom_id res chain seq x y z
N MET A 1 -8.00 4.56 3.00
CA MET A 1 -7.52 5.58 2.04
C MET A 1 -7.40 4.95 0.67
N LYS A 2 -8.06 5.49 -0.35
CA LYS A 2 -7.98 4.99 -1.73
C LYS A 2 -6.62 5.33 -2.35
N ILE A 3 -6.06 4.40 -3.11
CA ILE A 3 -4.76 4.52 -3.76
C ILE A 3 -4.79 4.01 -5.20
N SER A 4 -3.91 4.55 -6.02
CA SER A 4 -3.63 4.10 -7.38
C SER A 4 -2.13 3.84 -7.55
N ALA A 5 -1.78 2.93 -8.45
CA ALA A 5 -0.41 2.64 -8.83
C ALA A 5 -0.35 2.05 -10.24
N ILE A 6 0.82 2.04 -10.85
CA ILE A 6 1.09 1.32 -12.10
C ILE A 6 1.94 0.10 -11.77
N ALA A 7 1.44 -1.10 -12.04
CA ALA A 7 2.20 -2.34 -11.90
C ALA A 7 2.96 -2.67 -13.19
N HIS A 8 4.16 -3.22 -13.06
CA HIS A 8 5.04 -3.59 -14.16
C HIS A 8 5.23 -5.10 -14.22
N PHE A 9 4.60 -5.76 -15.20
CA PHE A 9 4.75 -7.20 -15.46
C PHE A 9 5.10 -7.44 -16.92
N ASP A 10 6.13 -8.23 -17.21
CA ASP A 10 6.50 -8.62 -18.57
C ASP A 10 6.54 -7.46 -19.58
N ASN A 11 7.10 -6.32 -19.16
CA ASN A 11 7.17 -5.05 -19.91
C ASN A 11 5.80 -4.43 -20.27
N LYS A 12 4.74 -4.82 -19.57
CA LYS A 12 3.42 -4.20 -19.62
C LYS A 12 3.18 -3.36 -18.38
N GLU A 13 2.55 -2.21 -18.60
CA GLU A 13 2.05 -1.32 -17.55
C GLU A 13 0.59 -1.64 -17.29
N ILE A 14 0.28 -1.97 -16.03
CA ILE A 14 -1.07 -2.38 -15.61
C ILE A 14 -1.55 -1.39 -14.54
N PRO A 15 -2.53 -0.54 -14.86
CA PRO A 15 -3.15 0.33 -13.87
C PRO A 15 -3.76 -0.50 -12.73
N CYS A 16 -3.47 -0.10 -11.50
CA CYS A 16 -3.96 -0.74 -10.30
C CYS A 16 -4.66 0.26 -9.39
N LEU A 17 -5.79 -0.14 -8.83
CA LEU A 17 -6.53 0.62 -7.83
C LEU A 17 -6.69 -0.20 -6.55
N GLY A 18 -6.83 0.48 -5.43
CA GLY A 18 -7.18 -0.18 -4.19
C GLY A 18 -7.22 0.74 -3.00
N GLU A 19 -6.97 0.18 -1.82
CA GLU A 19 -7.11 0.91 -0.58
C GLU A 19 -6.10 0.47 0.48
N ILE A 20 -5.81 1.40 1.39
CA ILE A 20 -5.10 1.17 2.64
C ILE A 20 -6.12 1.32 3.78
N GLY A 21 -6.36 0.25 4.52
CA GLY A 21 -7.22 0.18 5.70
C GLY A 21 -6.41 0.04 6.98
N VAL A 22 -6.75 0.83 8.01
CA VAL A 22 -6.23 0.65 9.37
C VAL A 22 -7.28 -0.12 10.16
N HIS A 23 -6.97 -1.37 10.49
CA HIS A 23 -7.93 -2.28 11.13
C HIS A 23 -7.92 -2.20 12.65
N ALA A 24 -6.74 -2.00 13.25
CA ALA A 24 -6.59 -1.85 14.69
C ALA A 24 -5.35 -1.04 15.02
N ILE A 25 -5.38 -0.31 16.14
CA ILE A 25 -4.21 0.37 16.70
C ILE A 25 -4.01 -0.17 18.12
N LYS A 26 -2.86 -0.79 18.38
CA LYS A 26 -2.42 -1.30 19.68
C LYS A 26 -1.03 -0.76 19.95
N TYR A 27 -0.94 0.33 20.70
CA TYR A 27 0.30 1.07 20.87
C TYR A 27 1.49 0.16 21.29
N PRO A 28 2.67 0.28 20.64
CA PRO A 28 3.05 1.24 19.60
C PRO A 28 2.93 0.68 18.17
N GLN A 29 1.86 -0.08 17.87
CA GLN A 29 1.66 -0.73 16.58
C GLN A 29 0.30 -0.41 15.98
N ALA A 30 0.23 -0.42 14.65
CA ALA A 30 -1.00 -0.36 13.89
C ALA A 30 -1.08 -1.54 12.92
N TYR A 31 -2.20 -2.26 12.94
CA TYR A 31 -2.49 -3.31 11.98
C TYR A 31 -3.11 -2.70 10.73
N VAL A 32 -2.37 -2.76 9.63
CA VAL A 32 -2.74 -2.18 8.35
C VAL A 32 -2.88 -3.28 7.31
N ILE A 33 -3.94 -3.16 6.52
CA ILE A 33 -4.14 -3.99 5.34
C ILE A 33 -4.15 -3.06 4.13
N TRP A 34 -3.47 -3.46 3.06
CA TRP A 34 -3.60 -2.79 1.77
C TRP A 34 -3.66 -3.81 0.64
N GLN A 35 -4.35 -3.41 -0.41
CA GLN A 35 -4.53 -4.20 -1.63
C GLN A 35 -4.45 -3.30 -2.85
N LEU A 36 -3.85 -3.80 -3.93
CA LEU A 36 -3.86 -3.21 -5.27
C LEU A 36 -4.37 -4.26 -6.25
N SER A 37 -5.36 -3.89 -7.06
CA SER A 37 -6.02 -4.78 -8.02
C SER A 37 -6.07 -4.13 -9.40
N SER A 38 -5.92 -4.92 -10.45
CA SER A 38 -6.21 -4.56 -11.84
C SER A 38 -7.61 -5.04 -12.22
N GLU A 39 -8.01 -4.83 -13.48
CA GLU A 39 -9.24 -5.39 -14.04
C GLU A 39 -9.27 -6.93 -14.01
N GLU A 40 -8.10 -7.57 -14.06
CA GLU A 40 -7.96 -9.03 -14.07
C GLU A 40 -7.97 -9.66 -12.67
N GLY A 41 -7.78 -8.85 -11.62
CA GLY A 41 -7.82 -9.32 -10.24
C GLY A 41 -6.80 -8.67 -9.31
N VAL A 42 -6.52 -9.34 -8.19
CA VAL A 42 -5.60 -8.83 -7.16
C VAL A 42 -4.15 -8.99 -7.62
N VAL A 43 -3.45 -7.85 -7.71
CA VAL A 43 -2.04 -7.80 -8.12
C VAL A 43 -1.12 -7.93 -6.91
N ALA A 44 -1.43 -7.23 -5.83
CA ALA A 44 -0.71 -7.36 -4.57
C ALA A 44 -1.63 -7.11 -3.39
N TYR A 45 -1.34 -7.82 -2.31
CA TYR A 45 -2.04 -7.72 -1.05
C TYR A 45 -1.03 -7.88 0.08
N LYS A 46 -1.21 -7.09 1.15
CA LYS A 46 -0.44 -7.27 2.37
C LYS A 46 -1.25 -6.85 3.58
N ALA A 47 -1.18 -7.69 4.61
CA ALA A 47 -1.60 -7.38 5.96
C ALA A 47 -0.38 -7.41 6.89
N SER A 48 -0.16 -6.35 7.66
CA SER A 48 1.02 -6.26 8.53
C SER A 48 0.82 -5.34 9.71
N ASN A 49 1.47 -5.68 10.82
CA ASN A 49 1.66 -4.76 11.94
C ASN A 49 2.82 -3.83 11.62
N LEU A 50 2.56 -2.52 11.63
CA LEU A 50 3.55 -1.48 11.45
C LEU A 50 3.83 -0.79 12.78
N TYR A 51 5.09 -0.45 13.02
CA TYR A 51 5.44 0.39 14.15
C TYR A 51 4.81 1.78 13.96
N PHE A 52 4.01 2.18 14.93
CA PHE A 52 3.26 3.42 14.94
C PHE A 52 3.21 3.97 16.38
N PRO A 53 4.26 4.66 16.84
CA PRO A 53 4.37 5.21 18.19
C PRO A 53 3.60 6.55 18.34
N TYR A 54 2.65 6.81 17.46
CA TYR A 54 1.90 8.06 17.39
C TYR A 54 0.43 7.84 17.78
N ARG A 55 -0.29 8.93 18.01
CA ARG A 55 -1.73 8.89 18.32
C ARG A 55 -2.56 8.68 17.04
N GLU A 56 -3.82 8.32 17.20
CA GLU A 56 -4.75 8.14 16.07
C GLU A 56 -4.89 9.38 15.18
N GLU A 57 -4.69 10.57 15.73
CA GLU A 57 -4.69 11.85 14.99
C GLU A 57 -3.60 11.90 13.90
N GLU A 58 -2.53 11.11 14.04
CA GLU A 58 -1.43 11.03 13.08
C GLU A 58 -1.58 9.86 12.09
N LYS A 59 -2.81 9.35 11.88
CA LYS A 59 -3.12 8.30 10.89
C LYS A 59 -2.59 8.62 9.49
N ASP A 60 -2.50 9.89 9.10
CA ASP A 60 -1.91 10.28 7.82
C ASP A 60 -0.43 9.90 7.70
N ARG A 61 0.36 9.97 8.79
CA ARG A 61 1.75 9.49 8.78
C ARG A 61 1.84 7.99 8.55
N LEU A 62 0.89 7.23 9.11
CA LEU A 62 0.81 5.79 8.88
C LEU A 62 0.52 5.51 7.41
N PHE A 63 -0.41 6.25 6.80
CA PHE A 63 -0.72 6.12 5.38
C PHE A 63 0.48 6.45 4.49
N GLU A 64 1.21 7.54 4.77
CA GLU A 64 2.43 7.88 4.03
C GLU A 64 3.52 6.80 4.16
N THR A 65 3.65 6.21 5.35
CA THR A 65 4.57 5.09 5.59
C THR A 65 4.20 3.87 4.72
N VAL A 66 2.90 3.57 4.63
CA VAL A 66 2.40 2.46 3.80
C VAL A 66 2.62 2.75 2.32
N LEU A 67 2.37 3.98 1.85
CA LEU A 67 2.65 4.40 0.48
C LEU A 67 4.14 4.22 0.13
N ALA A 68 5.04 4.61 1.02
CA ALA A 68 6.48 4.40 0.84
C ALA A 68 6.84 2.91 0.74
N TYR A 69 6.19 2.04 1.53
CA TYR A 69 6.37 0.60 1.41
C TYR A 69 5.87 0.03 0.08
N ILE A 70 4.72 0.49 -0.42
CA ILE A 70 4.20 0.03 -1.71
C ILE A 70 5.15 0.44 -2.84
N ARG A 71 5.71 1.66 -2.82
CA ARG A 71 6.72 2.13 -3.80
C ARG A 71 8.02 1.31 -3.79
N THR A 72 8.34 0.68 -2.66
CA THR A 72 9.51 -0.18 -2.52
C THR A 72 9.18 -1.67 -2.65
N TYR A 73 7.92 -2.02 -2.93
CA TYR A 73 7.48 -3.40 -3.08
C TYR A 73 8.15 -4.05 -4.29
N ARG A 74 8.71 -5.24 -4.08
CA ARG A 74 9.46 -6.00 -5.08
C ARG A 74 9.00 -7.44 -5.12
N ILE A 75 9.02 -8.00 -6.32
CA ILE A 75 8.96 -9.46 -6.54
C ILE A 75 10.30 -9.86 -7.14
N GLY A 76 11.06 -10.68 -6.39
CA GLY A 76 12.46 -10.95 -6.70
C GLY A 76 13.29 -9.66 -6.69
N ARG A 77 13.96 -9.35 -7.81
CA ARG A 77 14.81 -8.13 -7.93
C ARG A 77 14.08 -6.93 -8.55
N ARG A 78 12.86 -7.10 -9.06
CA ARG A 78 12.12 -6.06 -9.79
C ARG A 78 11.19 -5.30 -8.86
N ARG A 79 11.15 -3.98 -9.00
CA ARG A 79 10.11 -3.14 -8.38
C ARG A 79 8.82 -3.37 -9.12
N LEU A 80 7.77 -3.65 -8.36
CA LEU A 80 6.49 -3.99 -8.96
C LEU A 80 5.69 -2.75 -9.34
N PHE A 81 5.70 -1.74 -8.47
CA PHE A 81 4.84 -0.56 -8.62
C PHE A 81 5.64 0.71 -8.87
N THR A 82 5.13 1.54 -9.77
CA THR A 82 5.50 2.96 -9.93
C THR A 82 4.26 3.84 -9.74
N GLU A 83 4.48 5.15 -9.64
CA GLU A 83 3.40 6.16 -9.61
C GLU A 83 2.33 5.89 -8.53
N VAL A 84 2.76 5.40 -7.37
CA VAL A 84 1.87 5.13 -6.24
C VAL A 84 1.39 6.46 -5.64
N THR A 85 0.10 6.74 -5.80
CA THR A 85 -0.55 8.00 -5.41
C THR A 85 -1.84 7.76 -4.63
N ARG A 86 -2.25 8.77 -3.86
CA ARG A 86 -3.56 8.83 -3.20
C ARG A 86 -4.62 9.29 -4.20
N VAL A 87 -5.80 8.68 -4.15
CA VAL A 87 -6.96 9.09 -4.94
C VAL A 87 -7.93 9.86 -4.03
N PHE A 88 -8.40 11.02 -4.51
CA PHE A 88 -9.39 11.87 -3.82
C PHE A 88 -10.82 11.47 -4.19
#